data_AF-A0A6A2FDY9-F1
#
_entry.id   AF-A0A6A2FDY9-F1
#
_cell.length_a   1.000
_cell.length_b   1.000
_cell.length_c   1.000
_cell.angle_alpha   90.00
_cell.angle_beta   90.00
_cell.angle_gamma   90.00
#
_symmetry.space_group_name_H-M   'P 1'
#
loop_
_entity.id
_entity.type
_entity.pdbx_description
1 polymer ?
#
loop_
_entity_poly.entity_id
_entity_poly.type
_entity_poly.pdbx_seq_one_letter_code
_entity_poly.pdbx_strand_id
1 'polypeptide(L)'
;MENGEHMFSEPEERNLKYITELYGKVKELIIFCEENQEEFKTNLHIVKELRDAFDHLMRVFAVKLELKEGREDGYIQTSLDKVLGHVFRAGYDTLDFATIILRDKINKEVSDFSPSAIQASIPNYYSEIRPSVESITTDIIKLRNNKDIAQPSPELFNEYFKNVIKLQEMFKQIVTAKPSLIEYANKERNGKWSNFSIQIVVGIIIGAILVWAGLSG
;
A
#
# COMPACT_ATOMS: atom_id res chain seq x y z
N MET A 1 -40.32 29.22 11.82
CA MET A 1 -39.22 28.24 11.77
C MET A 1 -39.28 27.50 13.07
N GLU A 2 -40.08 26.45 13.11
CA GLU A 2 -40.22 25.58 14.28
C GLU A 2 -38.89 24.89 14.55
N ASN A 3 -38.56 24.76 15.83
CA ASN A 3 -37.37 24.07 16.33
C ASN A 3 -37.33 22.68 15.70
N GLY A 4 -36.47 22.47 14.70
CA GLY A 4 -36.31 21.18 14.06
C GLY A 4 -35.82 20.17 15.10
N GLU A 5 -36.65 19.19 15.44
CA GLU A 5 -36.20 18.04 16.22
C GLU A 5 -35.04 17.40 15.45
N HIS A 6 -33.85 17.44 16.05
CA HIS A 6 -32.70 16.74 15.51
C HIS A 6 -33.00 15.25 15.50
N MET A 7 -33.00 14.63 14.31
CA MET A 7 -33.22 13.19 14.11
C MET A 7 -32.28 12.33 14.99
N PHE A 8 -31.10 12.86 15.28
CA PHE A 8 -30.08 12.21 16.09
C PHE A 8 -29.77 13.06 17.34
N SER A 9 -29.51 12.39 18.44
CA SER A 9 -28.92 13.00 19.63
C SER A 9 -27.46 13.38 19.38
N GLU A 10 -26.91 14.31 20.17
CA GLU A 10 -25.51 14.73 19.99
C GLU A 10 -24.49 13.58 20.00
N PRO A 11 -24.57 12.55 20.89
CA PRO A 11 -23.66 11.41 20.84
C PRO A 11 -23.76 10.62 19.53
N GLU A 12 -24.98 10.41 19.04
CA GLU A 12 -25.22 9.71 17.76
C GLU A 12 -24.66 10.51 16.58
N GLU A 13 -24.87 11.83 16.56
CA GLU A 13 -24.31 12.71 15.53
C GLU A 13 -22.77 12.68 15.52
N ARG A 14 -22.13 12.70 16.69
CA ARG A 14 -20.67 12.58 16.81
C ARG A 14 -20.16 11.26 16.23
N ASN A 15 -20.83 10.15 16.55
CA ASN A 15 -20.45 8.84 16.03
C ASN A 15 -20.64 8.75 14.51
N LEU A 16 -21.75 9.27 13.98
CA LEU A 16 -22.00 9.30 12.54
C LEU A 16 -20.97 10.14 11.79
N LYS A 17 -20.58 11.31 12.32
CA LYS A 17 -19.49 12.12 11.76
C LYS A 17 -18.19 11.32 11.70
N TYR A 18 -17.81 10.69 12.81
CA TYR A 18 -16.59 9.90 12.89
C TYR A 18 -16.59 8.70 11.94
N ILE A 19 -17.69 7.93 11.89
CA ILE A 19 -17.88 6.82 10.95
C ILE A 19 -17.74 7.28 9.50
N THR A 20 -18.33 8.44 9.16
CA THR A 20 -18.29 9.00 7.81
C THR A 20 -16.87 9.38 7.40
N GLU A 21 -16.13 10.04 8.29
CA GLU A 21 -14.72 10.40 8.06
C GLU A 21 -13.84 9.17 7.91
N LEU A 22 -14.01 8.17 8.77
CA LEU A 22 -13.26 6.92 8.70
C LEU A 22 -13.58 6.16 7.40
N TYR A 23 -14.85 6.04 7.04
CA TYR A 23 -15.28 5.42 5.79
C TYR A 23 -14.66 6.10 4.57
N GLY A 24 -14.59 7.43 4.55
CA GLY A 24 -13.93 8.18 3.47
C GLY A 24 -12.47 7.75 3.27
N LYS A 25 -11.70 7.69 4.37
CA LYS A 25 -10.30 7.24 4.34
C LYS A 25 -10.15 5.79 3.88
N VAL A 26 -11.02 4.90 4.39
CA VAL A 26 -11.01 3.47 4.02
C VAL A 26 -11.34 3.31 2.53
N LYS A 27 -12.34 4.02 2.03
CA LYS A 27 -12.73 3.99 0.62
C LYS A 27 -11.58 4.43 -0.31
N GLU A 28 -10.88 5.51 0.02
CA GLU A 28 -9.72 5.96 -0.76
C GLU A 28 -8.63 4.89 -0.85
N LEU A 29 -8.35 4.20 0.26
CA LEU A 29 -7.39 3.09 0.28
C LEU A 29 -7.87 1.87 -0.52
N ILE A 30 -9.17 1.56 -0.50
CA ILE A 30 -9.73 0.45 -1.28
C ILE A 30 -9.51 0.72 -2.76
N ILE A 31 -9.88 1.91 -3.23
CA ILE A 31 -9.68 2.32 -4.63
C ILE A 31 -8.20 2.26 -5.00
N PHE A 32 -7.32 2.75 -4.13
CA PHE A 32 -5.87 2.62 -4.34
C PHE A 32 -5.47 1.16 -4.56
N CYS A 33 -5.96 0.24 -3.73
CA CYS A 33 -5.64 -1.19 -3.86
C CYS A 33 -6.16 -1.78 -5.16
N GLU A 34 -7.41 -1.49 -5.54
CA GLU A 34 -8.04 -1.98 -6.76
C GLU A 34 -7.29 -1.54 -8.02
N GLU A 35 -6.86 -0.27 -8.07
CA GLU A 35 -6.08 0.27 -9.20
C GLU A 35 -4.65 -0.29 -9.28
N ASN A 36 -4.14 -0.81 -8.16
CA ASN A 36 -2.75 -1.26 -8.06
C ASN A 36 -2.59 -2.78 -8.01
N GLN A 37 -3.65 -3.54 -7.78
CA GLN A 37 -3.61 -4.99 -7.79
C GLN A 37 -3.57 -5.54 -9.23
N GLU A 38 -2.80 -6.60 -9.44
CA GLU A 38 -2.87 -7.37 -10.69
C GLU A 38 -4.30 -7.89 -10.90
N GLU A 39 -4.83 -7.70 -12.12
CA GLU A 39 -6.19 -8.05 -12.53
C GLU A 39 -7.33 -7.25 -11.86
N PHE A 40 -7.06 -6.13 -11.19
CA PHE A 40 -8.10 -5.26 -10.58
C PHE A 40 -9.05 -6.03 -9.65
N LYS A 41 -8.51 -7.00 -8.90
CA LYS A 41 -9.33 -7.81 -7.98
C LYS A 41 -9.72 -7.00 -6.76
N THR A 42 -10.96 -7.17 -6.31
CA THR A 42 -11.43 -6.63 -5.04
C THR A 42 -11.29 -7.69 -3.95
N ASN A 43 -10.86 -7.28 -2.76
CA ASN A 43 -10.86 -8.17 -1.59
C ASN A 43 -12.30 -8.31 -1.04
N LEU A 44 -12.90 -9.48 -1.28
CA LEU A 44 -14.28 -9.79 -0.86
C LEU A 44 -14.51 -9.67 0.65
N HIS A 45 -13.48 -9.83 1.47
CA HIS A 45 -13.60 -9.65 2.91
C HIS A 45 -13.90 -8.19 3.27
N ILE A 46 -13.20 -7.24 2.64
CA ILE A 46 -13.42 -5.81 2.84
C ILE A 46 -14.85 -5.42 2.44
N VAL A 47 -15.33 -5.93 1.29
CA VAL A 47 -16.70 -5.70 0.81
C VAL A 47 -17.73 -6.24 1.80
N LYS A 48 -17.52 -7.45 2.32
CA LYS A 48 -18.38 -8.04 3.33
C LYS A 48 -18.45 -7.17 4.58
N GLU A 49 -17.32 -6.67 5.09
CA GLU A 49 -17.29 -5.83 6.28
C GLU A 49 -18.01 -4.50 6.06
N LEU A 50 -17.86 -3.85 4.90
CA LEU A 50 -18.61 -2.64 4.56
C LEU A 50 -20.11 -2.89 4.39
N ARG A 51 -20.49 -4.03 3.80
CA ARG A 51 -21.90 -4.45 3.72
C ARG A 51 -22.49 -4.64 5.12
N ASP A 52 -21.78 -5.34 6.00
CA ASP A 52 -22.25 -5.58 7.37
C ASP A 52 -22.34 -4.24 8.14
N ALA A 53 -21.42 -3.30 7.93
CA ALA A 53 -21.52 -1.93 8.44
C ALA A 53 -22.79 -1.23 7.93
N PHE A 54 -23.07 -1.33 6.64
CA PHE A 54 -24.27 -0.74 6.04
C PHE A 54 -25.56 -1.35 6.59
N ASP A 55 -25.60 -2.67 6.79
CA ASP A 55 -26.74 -3.35 7.41
C ASP A 55 -27.02 -2.83 8.82
N HIS A 56 -25.97 -2.57 9.62
CA HIS A 56 -26.11 -1.97 10.94
C HIS A 56 -26.58 -0.51 10.87
N LEU A 57 -26.11 0.26 9.90
CA LEU A 57 -26.55 1.63 9.68
C LEU A 57 -28.03 1.68 9.28
N MET A 58 -28.48 0.78 8.41
CA MET A 58 -29.89 0.68 8.02
C MET A 58 -30.80 0.31 9.20
N ARG A 59 -30.31 -0.44 10.20
CA ARG A 59 -31.05 -0.70 11.44
C ARG A 59 -31.23 0.56 12.27
N VAL A 60 -30.20 1.42 12.34
CA VAL A 60 -30.30 2.74 12.99
C VAL A 60 -31.37 3.58 12.31
N PHE A 61 -31.33 3.70 10.99
CA PHE A 61 -32.33 4.47 10.24
C PHE A 61 -33.74 3.87 10.34
N ALA A 62 -33.88 2.54 10.36
CA ALA A 62 -35.19 1.91 10.53
C ALA A 62 -35.86 2.31 11.86
N VAL A 63 -35.09 2.49 12.94
CA VAL A 63 -35.61 2.98 14.22
C VAL A 63 -35.88 4.48 14.18
N LYS A 64 -34.94 5.29 13.65
CA LYS A 64 -35.09 6.76 13.58
C LYS A 64 -36.20 7.23 12.64
N LEU A 65 -36.54 6.43 11.64
CA LEU A 65 -37.65 6.68 10.70
C LEU A 65 -38.94 5.97 11.12
N GLU A 66 -39.01 5.44 12.35
CA GLU A 66 -40.20 4.79 12.92
C GLU A 66 -40.71 3.58 12.10
N LEU A 67 -39.83 2.95 11.31
CA LEU A 67 -40.15 1.76 10.53
C LEU A 67 -40.07 0.48 11.37
N LYS A 68 -39.34 0.53 12.49
CA LYS A 68 -39.19 -0.56 13.48
C LYS A 68 -38.99 0.01 14.87
N GLU A 69 -39.49 -0.71 15.88
CA GLU A 69 -39.19 -0.38 17.28
C GLU A 69 -37.76 -0.80 17.65
N GLY A 70 -37.12 -0.01 18.51
CA GLY A 70 -35.85 -0.38 19.14
C GLY A 70 -36.07 -1.57 20.07
N ARG A 71 -35.22 -2.60 19.96
CA ARG A 71 -35.41 -3.85 20.73
C ARG A 71 -35.06 -3.71 22.21
N GLU A 72 -34.18 -2.77 22.56
CA GLU A 72 -33.59 -2.59 23.89
C GLU A 72 -33.15 -1.12 24.08
N ASP A 73 -32.98 -0.68 25.34
CA ASP A 73 -32.41 0.64 25.64
C ASP A 73 -30.98 0.74 25.08
N GLY A 74 -30.66 1.87 24.43
CA GLY A 74 -29.35 2.08 23.81
C GLY A 74 -29.13 1.32 22.48
N TYR A 75 -30.16 0.68 21.91
CA TYR A 75 -30.07 -0.08 20.66
C TYR A 75 -29.40 0.69 19.50
N ILE A 76 -29.69 1.98 19.37
CA ILE A 76 -29.11 2.84 18.32
C ILE A 76 -27.61 2.99 18.54
N GLN A 77 -27.19 3.31 19.76
CA GLN A 77 -25.78 3.45 20.11
C GLN A 77 -25.01 2.14 19.87
N THR A 78 -25.52 1.01 20.35
CA THR A 78 -24.92 -0.31 20.10
C THR A 78 -24.85 -0.64 18.61
N SER A 79 -25.83 -0.19 17.81
CA SER A 79 -25.79 -0.38 16.36
C SER A 79 -24.72 0.49 15.71
N LEU A 80 -24.56 1.74 16.13
CA LEU A 80 -23.49 2.64 15.67
C LEU A 80 -22.10 2.11 16.05
N ASP A 81 -21.93 1.55 17.25
CA ASP A 81 -20.67 0.91 17.68
C ASP A 81 -20.33 -0.28 16.76
N LYS A 82 -21.34 -1.05 16.35
CA LYS A 82 -21.16 -2.15 15.38
C LYS A 82 -20.79 -1.61 14.00
N VAL A 83 -21.45 -0.56 13.50
CA VAL A 83 -21.05 0.11 12.25
C VAL A 83 -19.57 0.47 12.31
N LEU A 84 -19.17 1.16 13.39
CA LEU A 84 -17.79 1.60 13.57
C LEU A 84 -16.80 0.43 13.58
N GLY A 85 -17.11 -0.63 14.34
CA GLY A 85 -16.27 -1.83 14.39
C GLY A 85 -16.13 -2.55 13.05
N HIS A 86 -17.16 -2.54 12.20
CA HIS A 86 -17.07 -3.08 10.84
C HIS A 86 -16.24 -2.18 9.91
N VAL A 87 -16.40 -0.85 9.98
CA VAL A 87 -15.58 0.08 9.19
C VAL A 87 -14.10 0.00 9.57
N PHE A 88 -13.78 -0.15 10.85
CA PHE A 88 -12.40 -0.40 11.28
C PHE A 88 -11.84 -1.71 10.75
N ARG A 89 -12.61 -2.81 10.81
CA ARG A 89 -12.18 -4.10 10.24
C ARG A 89 -11.88 -3.97 8.75
N ALA A 90 -12.82 -3.40 7.99
CA ALA A 90 -12.61 -3.09 6.57
C ALA A 90 -11.35 -2.25 6.35
N GLY A 91 -11.14 -1.22 7.16
CA GLY A 91 -9.97 -0.36 7.08
C GLY A 91 -8.65 -1.09 7.35
N TYR A 92 -8.57 -1.88 8.42
CA TYR A 92 -7.37 -2.66 8.72
C TYR A 92 -7.08 -3.72 7.64
N ASP A 93 -8.11 -4.40 7.14
CA ASP A 93 -7.95 -5.36 6.05
C ASP A 93 -7.46 -4.69 4.76
N THR A 94 -7.93 -3.46 4.51
CA THR A 94 -7.44 -2.62 3.41
C THR A 94 -5.98 -2.21 3.61
N LEU A 95 -5.58 -1.83 4.84
CA LEU A 95 -4.19 -1.47 5.17
C LEU A 95 -3.23 -2.65 5.02
N ASP A 96 -3.63 -3.83 5.52
CA ASP A 96 -2.91 -5.10 5.32
C ASP A 96 -2.72 -5.34 3.82
N PHE A 97 -3.79 -5.16 3.05
CA PHE A 97 -3.76 -5.41 1.62
C PHE A 97 -2.89 -4.40 0.84
N ALA A 98 -3.02 -3.11 1.13
CA ALA A 98 -2.18 -2.05 0.56
C ALA A 98 -0.70 -2.28 0.84
N THR A 99 -0.37 -2.72 2.06
CA THR A 99 1.01 -3.04 2.47
C THR A 99 1.62 -4.13 1.58
N ILE A 100 0.86 -5.20 1.31
CA ILE A 100 1.31 -6.31 0.46
C ILE A 100 1.58 -5.80 -0.96
N ILE A 101 0.62 -5.07 -1.54
CA ILE A 101 0.74 -4.50 -2.89
C ILE A 101 1.98 -3.61 -3.00
N LEU A 102 2.14 -2.67 -2.07
CA LEU A 102 3.22 -1.68 -2.12
C LEU A 102 4.59 -2.33 -1.97
N ARG A 103 4.75 -3.29 -1.05
CA ARG A 103 6.02 -4.00 -0.87
C ARG A 103 6.39 -4.82 -2.11
N ASP A 104 5.42 -5.53 -2.68
CA ASP A 104 5.62 -6.30 -3.90
C ASP A 104 6.02 -5.38 -5.06
N LYS A 105 5.29 -4.29 -5.28
CA LYS A 105 5.61 -3.31 -6.32
C LYS A 105 6.97 -2.66 -6.13
N ILE A 106 7.30 -2.19 -4.92
CA ILE A 106 8.62 -1.61 -4.61
C ILE A 106 9.74 -2.58 -5.00
N ASN A 107 9.60 -3.86 -4.67
CA ASN A 107 10.61 -4.86 -5.00
C ASN A 107 10.68 -5.15 -6.51
N LYS A 108 9.52 -5.31 -7.17
CA LYS A 108 9.43 -5.56 -8.63
C LYS A 108 9.99 -4.40 -9.45
N GLU A 109 9.76 -3.15 -9.04
CA GLU A 109 10.21 -1.97 -9.78
C GLU A 109 11.73 -1.84 -9.87
N VAL A 110 12.47 -2.46 -8.95
CA VAL A 110 13.94 -2.40 -8.92
C VAL A 110 14.63 -3.74 -9.17
N SER A 111 13.91 -4.86 -9.23
CA SER A 111 14.48 -6.22 -9.27
C SER A 111 15.36 -6.48 -10.49
N ASP A 112 15.05 -5.84 -11.61
CA ASP A 112 15.72 -6.06 -12.90
C ASP A 112 16.95 -5.15 -13.11
N PHE A 113 17.25 -4.29 -12.13
CA PHE A 113 18.31 -3.30 -12.23
C PHE A 113 19.53 -3.68 -11.38
N SER A 114 20.72 -3.34 -11.87
CA SER A 114 21.96 -3.53 -11.13
C SER A 114 22.00 -2.59 -9.91
N PRO A 115 22.70 -2.96 -8.81
CA PRO A 115 22.86 -2.06 -7.68
C PRO A 115 23.48 -0.70 -8.04
N SER A 116 24.40 -0.67 -9.02
CA SER A 116 24.97 0.56 -9.55
C SER A 116 23.93 1.43 -10.27
N ALA A 117 23.03 0.84 -11.06
CA ALA A 117 21.96 1.57 -11.73
C ALA A 117 20.97 2.16 -10.72
N ILE A 118 20.62 1.36 -9.70
CA ILE A 118 19.74 1.79 -8.61
C ILE A 118 20.37 2.95 -7.84
N GLN A 119 21.62 2.81 -7.40
CA GLN A 119 22.34 3.84 -6.65
C GLN A 119 22.54 5.13 -7.46
N ALA A 120 22.74 5.03 -8.78
CA ALA A 120 22.89 6.20 -9.63
C ALA A 120 21.57 6.95 -9.84
N SER A 121 20.45 6.23 -9.94
CA SER A 121 19.14 6.82 -10.25
C SER A 121 18.34 7.20 -9.00
N ILE A 122 18.56 6.48 -7.90
CA ILE A 122 17.91 6.65 -6.60
C ILE A 122 18.99 6.60 -5.51
N PRO A 123 19.74 7.70 -5.30
CA PRO A 123 20.92 7.70 -4.44
C PRO A 123 20.67 7.31 -2.97
N ASN A 124 19.46 7.50 -2.47
CA ASN A 124 19.08 7.14 -1.11
C ASN A 124 18.41 5.76 -1.01
N TYR A 125 18.36 4.95 -2.08
CA TYR A 125 17.64 3.67 -2.06
C TYR A 125 18.18 2.72 -0.99
N TYR A 126 19.49 2.48 -0.97
CA TYR A 126 20.10 1.53 -0.05
C TYR A 126 20.30 2.09 1.36
N SER A 127 20.44 3.41 1.52
CA SER A 127 20.66 4.06 2.81
C SER A 127 19.37 4.39 3.56
N GLU A 128 18.27 4.66 2.85
CA GLU A 128 17.03 5.16 3.43
C GLU A 128 15.82 4.32 3.03
N ILE A 129 15.54 4.17 1.74
CA ILE A 129 14.27 3.57 1.27
C ILE A 129 14.18 2.11 1.68
N ARG A 130 15.17 1.29 1.31
CA ARG A 130 15.17 -0.14 1.60
C ARG A 130 15.13 -0.43 3.11
N PRO A 131 15.99 0.19 3.96
CA PRO A 131 15.86 0.05 5.41
C PRO A 131 14.50 0.49 5.96
N SER A 132 13.91 1.56 5.43
CA SER A 132 12.61 2.06 5.88
C SER A 132 11.48 1.09 5.54
N VAL A 133 11.51 0.43 4.38
CA VAL A 133 10.54 -0.62 4.02
C VAL A 133 10.59 -1.79 5.01
N GLU A 134 11.79 -2.20 5.43
CA GLU A 134 11.96 -3.27 6.43
C GLU A 134 11.49 -2.83 7.83
N SER A 135 11.81 -1.59 8.25
CA SER A 135 11.33 -1.03 9.51
C SER A 135 9.81 -0.94 9.54
N ILE A 136 9.20 -0.40 8.49
CA ILE A 136 7.74 -0.29 8.38
C ILE A 136 7.10 -1.68 8.43
N THR A 137 7.69 -2.68 7.78
CA THR A 137 7.20 -4.07 7.86
C THR A 137 7.20 -4.57 9.31
N THR A 138 8.26 -4.29 10.06
CA THR A 138 8.37 -4.66 11.47
C THR A 138 7.34 -3.94 12.34
N ASP A 139 7.13 -2.66 12.09
CA ASP A 139 6.16 -1.86 12.85
C ASP A 139 4.72 -2.30 12.57
N ILE A 140 4.41 -2.64 11.31
CA ILE A 140 3.12 -3.24 10.94
C ILE A 140 2.88 -4.56 11.65
N ILE A 141 3.90 -5.44 11.76
CA ILE A 141 3.77 -6.70 12.50
C ILE A 141 3.40 -6.43 13.97
N LYS A 142 4.06 -5.46 14.62
CA LYS A 142 3.73 -5.07 16.00
C LYS A 142 2.30 -4.54 16.11
N LEU A 143 1.89 -3.66 15.21
CA LEU A 143 0.54 -3.10 15.17
C LEU A 143 -0.52 -4.19 14.99
N ARG A 144 -0.27 -5.19 14.13
CA ARG A 144 -1.18 -6.33 13.92
C ARG A 144 -1.27 -7.23 15.15
N ASN A 145 -0.15 -7.47 15.85
CA ASN A 145 -0.14 -8.27 17.08
C ASN A 145 -0.83 -7.58 18.26
N ASN A 146 -0.75 -6.24 18.31
CA ASN A 146 -1.34 -5.44 19.39
C ASN A 146 -2.78 -4.99 19.09
N LYS A 147 -3.31 -5.31 17.90
CA LYS A 147 -4.68 -4.97 17.52
C LYS A 147 -5.64 -5.84 18.33
N ASP A 148 -6.28 -5.24 19.33
CA ASP A 148 -7.49 -5.82 19.90
C ASP A 148 -8.64 -5.64 18.90
N ILE A 149 -9.08 -6.75 18.30
CA ILE A 149 -10.18 -6.76 17.33
C ILE A 149 -11.51 -6.40 18.02
N ALA A 150 -11.63 -6.62 19.33
CA ALA A 150 -12.82 -6.33 20.10
C ALA A 150 -12.96 -4.84 20.46
N GLN A 151 -11.87 -4.07 20.43
CA GLN A 151 -11.85 -2.64 20.77
C GLN A 151 -11.05 -1.84 19.73
N PRO A 152 -11.72 -1.22 18.75
CA PRO A 152 -11.03 -0.43 17.72
C PRO A 152 -10.31 0.77 18.33
N SER A 153 -9.02 0.94 18.04
CA SER A 153 -8.23 2.11 18.45
C SER A 153 -8.00 3.04 17.24
N PRO A 154 -8.55 4.27 17.26
CA PRO A 154 -8.25 5.31 16.29
C PRO A 154 -6.74 5.60 16.17
N GLU A 155 -6.03 5.55 17.28
CA GLU A 155 -4.59 5.85 17.36
C GLU A 155 -3.78 4.81 16.60
N LEU A 156 -4.00 3.53 16.90
CA LEU A 156 -3.33 2.42 16.21
C LEU A 156 -3.67 2.39 14.72
N PHE A 157 -4.93 2.67 14.38
CA PHE A 157 -5.35 2.76 12.98
C PHE A 157 -4.60 3.88 12.25
N ASN A 158 -4.53 5.07 12.84
CA ASN A 158 -3.83 6.21 12.24
C ASN A 158 -2.32 5.98 12.15
N GLU A 159 -1.71 5.30 13.11
CA GLU A 159 -0.30 4.92 13.05
C GLU A 159 -0.03 3.95 11.89
N TYR A 160 -0.87 2.92 11.74
CA TYR A 160 -0.78 2.02 10.59
C TYR A 160 -1.01 2.78 9.27
N PHE A 161 -2.05 3.60 9.19
CA PHE A 161 -2.32 4.43 8.01
C PHE A 161 -1.09 5.25 7.60
N LYS A 162 -0.43 5.95 8.54
CA LYS A 162 0.79 6.71 8.27
C LYS A 162 1.92 5.85 7.70
N ASN A 163 2.09 4.62 8.19
CA ASN A 163 3.09 3.69 7.67
C ASN A 163 2.80 3.26 6.23
N VAL A 164 1.52 3.03 5.89
CA VAL A 164 1.12 2.74 4.49
C VAL A 164 1.36 3.95 3.58
N ILE A 165 1.04 5.17 4.02
CA ILE A 165 1.33 6.38 3.25
C ILE A 165 2.83 6.54 2.97
N LYS A 166 3.70 6.28 3.96
CA LYS A 166 5.16 6.28 3.74
C LYS A 166 5.60 5.27 2.67
N LEU A 167 5.01 4.08 2.65
CA LEU A 167 5.27 3.10 1.59
C LEU A 167 4.80 3.61 0.21
N GLN A 168 3.65 4.28 0.14
CA GLN A 168 3.18 4.91 -1.10
C GLN A 168 4.14 6.00 -1.60
N GLU A 169 4.66 6.83 -0.69
CA GLU A 169 5.65 7.87 -1.02
C GLU A 169 6.94 7.26 -1.58
N MET A 170 7.46 6.20 -0.94
CA MET A 170 8.65 5.48 -1.42
C MET A 170 8.41 4.84 -2.79
N PHE A 171 7.26 4.18 -2.98
CA PHE A 171 6.89 3.62 -4.27
C PHE A 171 6.84 4.70 -5.37
N LYS A 172 6.22 5.85 -5.07
CA LYS A 172 6.17 6.99 -6.00
C LYS A 172 7.56 7.50 -6.36
N GLN A 173 8.48 7.60 -5.41
CA GLN A 173 9.88 8.00 -5.67
C GLN A 173 10.55 7.04 -6.66
N ILE A 174 10.40 5.73 -6.45
CA ILE A 174 10.96 4.70 -7.33
C ILE A 174 10.36 4.78 -8.74
N VAL A 175 9.04 4.84 -8.86
CA VAL A 175 8.37 4.93 -10.17
C VAL A 175 8.77 6.20 -10.92
N THR A 176 8.92 7.32 -10.22
CA THR A 176 9.36 8.59 -10.84
C THR A 176 10.78 8.48 -11.38
N ALA A 177 11.66 7.70 -10.72
CA ALA A 177 13.03 7.46 -11.16
C ALA A 177 13.18 6.34 -12.22
N LYS A 178 12.08 5.64 -12.56
CA LYS A 178 12.09 4.50 -13.50
C LYS A 178 12.69 4.82 -14.88
N PRO A 179 12.41 5.96 -15.52
CA PRO A 179 13.05 6.29 -16.80
C PRO A 179 14.59 6.37 -16.69
N SER A 180 15.10 6.99 -15.61
CA SER A 180 16.53 7.10 -15.34
C SER A 180 17.18 5.73 -15.09
N LEU A 181 16.48 4.84 -14.37
CA LEU A 181 16.92 3.45 -14.18
C LEU A 181 17.10 2.72 -15.52
N ILE A 182 16.10 2.84 -16.41
CA ILE A 182 16.13 2.22 -17.75
C ILE A 182 17.27 2.79 -18.60
N GLU A 183 17.47 4.10 -18.60
CA GLU A 183 18.54 4.75 -19.34
C GLU A 183 19.92 4.27 -18.88
N TYR A 184 20.15 4.25 -17.56
CA TYR A 184 21.42 3.80 -17.00
C TYR A 184 21.68 2.32 -17.31
N ALA A 185 20.68 1.46 -17.13
CA ALA A 185 20.82 0.03 -17.42
C ALA A 185 21.15 -0.24 -18.89
N ASN A 186 20.53 0.49 -19.81
CA ASN A 186 20.83 0.39 -21.24
C ASN A 186 22.26 0.84 -21.55
N LYS A 187 22.72 1.94 -20.94
CA LYS A 187 24.11 2.43 -21.08
C LYS A 187 25.12 1.42 -20.55
N GLU A 188 24.85 0.85 -19.36
CA GLU A 188 25.70 -0.18 -18.76
C GLU A 188 25.80 -1.43 -19.65
N ARG A 189 24.65 -1.88 -20.18
CA ARG A 189 24.59 -3.03 -21.10
C ARG A 189 25.38 -2.79 -22.38
N ASN A 190 25.18 -1.63 -23.02
CA ASN A 190 25.87 -1.29 -24.27
C ASN A 190 27.38 -1.13 -24.06
N GLY A 191 27.79 -0.54 -22.92
CA GLY A 191 29.21 -0.45 -22.56
C GLY A 191 29.88 -1.82 -22.35
N LYS A 192 29.19 -2.75 -21.68
CA LYS A 192 29.67 -4.14 -21.52
C LYS A 192 29.83 -4.85 -22.87
N TRP A 193 28.85 -4.71 -23.77
CA TRP A 193 28.93 -5.29 -25.11
C TRP A 193 30.07 -4.72 -25.96
N SER A 194 30.30 -3.41 -25.88
CA SER A 194 31.43 -2.76 -26.55
C SER A 194 32.77 -3.28 -26.03
N ASN A 195 32.95 -3.33 -24.71
CA ASN A 195 34.18 -3.82 -24.08
C ASN A 195 34.45 -5.30 -24.38
N PHE A 196 33.40 -6.13 -24.37
CA PHE A 196 33.51 -7.55 -24.72
C PHE A 196 33.95 -7.76 -26.17
N SER A 197 33.38 -6.97 -27.09
CA SER A 197 33.75 -7.02 -28.51
C SER A 197 35.22 -6.62 -28.71
N ILE A 198 35.70 -5.60 -28.01
CA ILE A 198 37.11 -5.18 -28.04
C ILE A 198 38.02 -6.30 -27.52
N GLN A 199 37.65 -6.98 -26.43
CA GLN A 199 38.45 -8.08 -25.88
C GLN A 199 38.56 -9.27 -26.84
N ILE A 200 37.47 -9.62 -27.54
CA ILE A 200 37.51 -10.66 -28.58
C ILE A 200 38.46 -10.25 -29.71
N VAL A 201 38.35 -9.02 -30.20
CA VAL A 201 39.21 -8.51 -31.28
C VAL A 201 40.68 -8.53 -30.87
N VAL A 202 41.02 -8.06 -29.67
CA VAL A 202 42.38 -8.10 -29.13
C VAL A 202 42.89 -9.54 -29.00
N GLY A 203 42.06 -10.45 -28.51
CA GLY A 203 42.41 -11.88 -28.41
C GLY A 203 42.70 -12.52 -29.77
N ILE A 204 41.91 -12.21 -30.79
CA ILE A 204 42.13 -12.68 -32.17
C ILE A 204 43.46 -12.14 -32.71
N ILE A 205 43.74 -10.85 -32.51
CA ILE A 205 44.98 -10.22 -32.99
C ILE A 205 46.21 -10.85 -32.32
N ILE A 206 46.18 -11.01 -30.99
CA ILE A 206 47.28 -11.65 -30.25
C ILE A 206 47.49 -13.09 -30.72
N GLY A 207 46.41 -13.86 -30.89
CA GLY A 207 46.47 -15.22 -31.41
C GLY A 207 47.09 -15.31 -32.81
N ALA A 208 46.72 -14.41 -33.72
CA ALA A 208 47.28 -14.36 -35.07
C ALA A 208 48.78 -14.03 -35.07
N ILE A 209 49.22 -13.10 -34.21
CA ILE A 209 50.64 -12.74 -34.07
C ILE A 209 51.45 -13.92 -33.54
N LEU A 210 50.94 -14.64 -32.54
CA LEU A 210 51.62 -15.81 -31.96
C LEU A 210 51.75 -16.96 -32.97
N VAL A 211 50.71 -17.22 -33.77
CA VAL A 211 50.74 -18.23 -34.85
C VAL A 211 51.75 -17.83 -35.93
N TRP A 212 51.76 -16.56 -36.34
CA TRP A 212 52.71 -16.08 -37.35
C TRP A 212 54.16 -16.14 -36.85
N ALA A 213 54.42 -15.75 -35.60
CA ALA A 213 55.74 -15.82 -34.99
C ALA A 213 56.23 -17.27 -34.83
N GLY A 214 55.33 -18.20 -34.48
CA GLY A 214 55.64 -19.63 -34.36
C GLY A 214 55.85 -20.36 -35.69
N LEU A 215 55.33 -19.83 -36.80
CA LEU A 215 55.60 -20.32 -38.17
C LEU A 215 56.90 -19.74 -38.77
N SER A 216 57.47 -18.71 -38.13
CA SER A 216 58.62 -17.96 -38.64
C SER A 216 59.95 -18.29 -37.94
N GLY A 217 59.94 -19.22 -36.97
CA GLY A 217 61.12 -19.74 -36.28
C GLY A 217 61.31 -21.22 -36.55
#